data_AF-A0A655AWB1-F1
#
_entry.id   AF-A0A655AWB1-F1
#
_cell.length_a   1.000
_cell.length_b   1.000
_cell.length_c   1.000
_cell.angle_alpha   90.00
_cell.angle_beta   90.00
_cell.angle_gamma   90.00
#
_symmetry.space_group_name_H-M   'P 1'
#
loop_
_entity.id
_entity.type
_entity.pdbx_description
1 polymer ?
#
loop_
_entity_poly.entity_id
_entity_poly.type
_entity_poly.pdbx_seq_one_letter_code
_entity_poly.pdbx_strand_id
1 'polypeptide(L)'
;MLANHAFYYGALRGLSEADPPLWTQMNFAAAQANFLAAARYGMDAQLDWPGLGEVTTRELVLGTLLPMAHEGLRRWGVDAEVRDRFLGVIGGRAQTGRNGARWQVATVAALQDGGLTRPAALAEMLRRYCEHMHSNEPVHTWDT
;
A
#
# COMPACT_ATOMS: atom_id res chain seq x y z
N MET A 1 4.58 -9.04 -5.64
CA MET A 1 3.13 -9.35 -5.55
C MET A 1 2.73 -10.06 -4.25
N LEU A 2 3.55 -10.95 -3.69
CA LEU A 2 3.23 -11.68 -2.44
C LEU A 2 2.91 -10.79 -1.24
N ALA A 3 3.64 -9.69 -1.05
CA ALA A 3 3.34 -8.73 0.03
C ALA A 3 1.91 -8.19 0.00
N ASN A 4 1.38 -7.87 -1.19
CA ASN A 4 0.00 -7.39 -1.33
C ASN A 4 -1.02 -8.47 -0.98
N HIS A 5 -0.75 -9.72 -1.36
CA HIS A 5 -1.64 -10.84 -1.06
C HIS A 5 -1.64 -11.17 0.44
N ALA A 6 -0.46 -11.21 1.06
CA ALA A 6 -0.31 -11.42 2.51
C ALA A 6 -1.12 -10.36 3.29
N PHE A 7 -0.99 -9.09 2.90
CA PHE A 7 -1.76 -8.01 3.52
C PHE A 7 -3.26 -8.13 3.29
N TYR A 8 -3.70 -8.31 2.02
CA TYR A 8 -5.11 -8.42 1.68
C TYR A 8 -5.78 -9.57 2.45
N TYR A 9 -5.21 -10.77 2.39
CA TYR A 9 -5.82 -11.93 3.00
C TYR A 9 -5.72 -11.93 4.52
N GLY A 10 -4.62 -11.43 5.09
CA GLY A 10 -4.51 -11.22 6.53
C GLY A 10 -5.58 -10.26 7.04
N ALA A 11 -5.73 -9.10 6.39
CA ALA A 11 -6.74 -8.11 6.79
C ALA A 11 -8.15 -8.65 6.58
N LEU A 12 -8.41 -9.33 5.45
CA LEU A 12 -9.70 -9.96 5.16
C LEU A 12 -10.10 -10.95 6.24
N ARG A 13 -9.15 -11.77 6.72
CA ARG A 13 -9.41 -12.70 7.83
C ARG A 13 -9.91 -11.96 9.07
N GLY A 14 -9.21 -10.90 9.48
CA GLY A 14 -9.61 -10.07 10.61
C GLY A 14 -10.99 -9.40 10.41
N LEU A 15 -11.25 -8.84 9.25
CA LEU A 15 -12.51 -8.16 8.92
C LEU A 15 -13.71 -9.13 8.85
N SER A 16 -13.50 -10.33 8.30
CA SER A 16 -14.56 -11.34 8.14
C SER A 16 -15.03 -11.93 9.47
N GLU A 17 -14.19 -11.85 10.50
CA GLU A 17 -14.45 -12.38 11.85
C GLU A 17 -14.65 -11.27 12.88
N ALA A 18 -14.76 -10.01 12.43
CA ALA A 18 -14.94 -8.87 13.33
C ALA A 18 -16.31 -8.94 14.01
N ASP A 19 -16.32 -8.69 15.32
CA ASP A 19 -17.53 -8.61 16.13
C ASP A 19 -17.50 -7.30 16.97
N PRO A 20 -18.40 -6.33 16.71
CA PRO A 20 -19.43 -6.36 15.68
C PRO A 20 -18.84 -6.23 14.27
N PRO A 21 -19.49 -6.78 13.23
CA PRO A 21 -18.96 -6.73 11.86
C PRO A 21 -18.81 -5.32 11.31
N LEU A 22 -17.79 -5.08 10.46
CA LEU A 22 -17.50 -3.73 9.95
C LEU A 22 -18.69 -3.10 9.20
N TRP A 23 -19.47 -3.89 8.47
CA TRP A 23 -20.63 -3.39 7.71
C TRP A 23 -21.82 -2.97 8.59
N THR A 24 -21.80 -3.25 9.89
CA THR A 24 -22.77 -2.68 10.84
C THR A 24 -22.31 -1.34 11.40
N GLN A 25 -21.02 -1.02 11.27
CA GLN A 25 -20.39 0.20 11.79
C GLN A 25 -20.12 1.24 10.70
N MET A 26 -19.93 0.80 9.45
CA MET A 26 -19.74 1.65 8.28
C MET A 26 -20.84 1.39 7.26
N ASN A 27 -21.57 2.44 6.89
CA ASN A 27 -22.55 2.35 5.81
C ASN A 27 -21.85 2.25 4.43
N PHE A 28 -22.57 1.72 3.44
CA PHE A 28 -22.00 1.52 2.11
C PHE A 28 -21.56 2.83 1.42
N ALA A 29 -22.25 3.94 1.67
CA ALA A 29 -21.90 5.23 1.06
C ALA A 29 -20.52 5.73 1.53
N ALA A 30 -20.20 5.57 2.81
CA ALA A 30 -18.87 5.86 3.36
C ALA A 30 -17.80 4.93 2.76
N ALA A 31 -18.09 3.62 2.66
CA ALA A 31 -17.19 2.66 2.02
C ALA A 31 -16.91 3.01 0.54
N GLN A 32 -17.94 3.41 -0.20
CA GLN A 32 -17.80 3.85 -1.59
C GLN A 32 -16.98 5.14 -1.70
N ALA A 33 -17.23 6.12 -0.83
CA ALA A 33 -16.48 7.37 -0.80
C ALA A 33 -14.99 7.11 -0.52
N ASN A 34 -14.68 6.27 0.46
CA ASN A 34 -13.32 5.82 0.77
C ASN A 34 -12.64 5.17 -0.43
N PHE A 35 -13.33 4.26 -1.13
CA PHE A 35 -12.80 3.60 -2.31
C PHE A 35 -12.42 4.59 -3.41
N LEU A 36 -13.29 5.56 -3.70
CA LEU A 36 -13.06 6.59 -4.72
C LEU A 36 -11.93 7.55 -4.31
N ALA A 37 -11.87 7.94 -3.04
CA ALA A 37 -10.80 8.77 -2.49
C ALA A 37 -9.44 8.07 -2.60
N ALA A 38 -9.35 6.80 -2.16
CA ALA A 38 -8.14 5.99 -2.25
C ALA A 38 -7.70 5.78 -3.70
N ALA A 39 -8.62 5.52 -4.62
CA ALA A 39 -8.31 5.35 -6.05
C ALA A 39 -7.73 6.63 -6.68
N ARG A 40 -8.18 7.82 -6.24
CA ARG A 40 -7.74 9.11 -6.78
C ARG A 40 -6.45 9.62 -6.14
N TYR A 41 -6.35 9.54 -4.81
CA TYR A 41 -5.28 10.21 -4.05
C TYR A 41 -4.24 9.22 -3.48
N GLY A 42 -4.51 7.91 -3.54
CA GLY A 42 -3.60 6.88 -3.05
C GLY A 42 -3.33 7.01 -1.56
N MET A 43 -2.04 6.97 -1.17
CA MET A 43 -1.62 7.02 0.24
C MET A 43 -1.98 8.33 0.97
N ASP A 44 -2.26 9.40 0.22
CA ASP A 44 -2.63 10.70 0.78
C ASP A 44 -4.17 10.90 0.82
N ALA A 45 -4.96 9.87 0.51
CA ALA A 45 -6.42 9.95 0.62
C ALA A 45 -6.86 10.03 2.08
N GLN A 46 -7.86 10.89 2.34
CA GLN A 46 -8.62 10.92 3.58
C GLN A 46 -9.76 9.91 3.52
N LEU A 47 -9.88 9.08 4.55
CA LEU A 47 -10.83 7.99 4.65
C LEU A 47 -11.60 8.09 5.97
N ASP A 48 -12.88 7.78 5.97
CA ASP A 48 -13.68 7.62 7.19
C ASP A 48 -13.54 6.17 7.69
N TRP A 49 -13.14 5.97 8.95
CA TRP A 49 -13.04 4.64 9.54
C TRP A 49 -13.73 4.55 10.91
N PRO A 50 -14.54 3.51 11.18
CA PRO A 50 -15.22 3.33 12.46
C PRO A 50 -14.27 3.36 13.65
N GLY A 51 -14.61 4.18 14.64
CA GLY A 51 -13.83 4.38 15.85
C GLY A 51 -12.62 5.33 15.70
N LEU A 52 -12.24 5.70 14.48
CA LEU A 52 -11.13 6.63 14.21
C LEU A 52 -11.59 7.95 13.59
N GLY A 53 -12.75 7.96 12.92
CA GLY A 53 -13.20 9.12 12.15
C GLY A 53 -12.40 9.28 10.86
N GLU A 54 -12.13 10.53 10.46
CA GLU A 54 -11.32 10.84 9.28
C GLU A 54 -9.83 10.56 9.57
N VAL A 55 -9.21 9.76 8.70
CA VAL A 55 -7.82 9.29 8.83
C VAL A 55 -7.19 9.13 7.46
N THR A 56 -5.88 9.40 7.34
CA THR A 56 -5.18 9.17 6.07
C THR A 56 -5.04 7.68 5.78
N THR A 57 -4.95 7.32 4.50
CA THR A 57 -4.64 5.94 4.10
C THR A 57 -3.36 5.42 4.76
N ARG A 58 -2.33 6.27 4.89
CA ARG A 58 -1.08 5.92 5.58
C ARG A 58 -1.33 5.54 7.04
N GLU A 59 -2.02 6.39 7.79
CA GLU A 59 -2.30 6.17 9.20
C GLU A 59 -3.19 4.94 9.41
N LEU A 60 -4.22 4.78 8.59
CA LEU A 60 -5.12 3.63 8.66
C LEU A 60 -4.37 2.31 8.39
N VAL A 61 -3.48 2.30 7.39
CA VAL A 61 -2.67 1.12 7.10
C VAL A 61 -1.73 0.80 8.26
N LEU A 62 -0.96 1.78 8.74
CA LEU A 62 0.06 1.54 9.76
C LEU A 62 -0.54 1.24 11.15
N GLY A 63 -1.58 1.97 11.53
CA GLY A 63 -2.17 1.90 12.86
C GLY A 63 -3.23 0.81 13.03
N THR A 64 -3.86 0.34 11.95
CA THR A 64 -5.03 -0.54 12.06
C THR A 64 -4.94 -1.75 11.13
N LEU A 65 -4.82 -1.55 9.82
CA LEU A 65 -4.94 -2.65 8.87
C LEU A 65 -3.72 -3.57 8.87
N LEU A 66 -2.52 -3.03 9.09
CA LEU A 66 -1.29 -3.82 9.14
C LEU A 66 -1.24 -4.71 10.40
N PRO A 67 -1.52 -4.20 11.62
CA PRO A 67 -1.70 -5.06 12.79
C PRO A 67 -2.77 -6.14 12.59
N MET A 68 -3.91 -5.77 12.00
CA MET A 68 -4.98 -6.71 11.67
C MET A 68 -4.51 -7.80 10.71
N ALA A 69 -3.73 -7.44 9.70
CA ALA A 69 -3.16 -8.40 8.76
C ALA A 69 -2.16 -9.36 9.43
N HIS A 70 -1.32 -8.87 10.33
CA HIS A 70 -0.43 -9.72 11.13
C HIS A 70 -1.22 -10.76 11.91
N GLU A 71 -2.27 -10.33 12.62
CA GLU A 71 -3.09 -11.23 13.43
C GLU A 71 -3.86 -12.23 12.57
N GLY A 72 -4.44 -11.80 11.45
CA GLY A 72 -5.14 -12.68 10.52
C GLY A 72 -4.24 -13.78 9.95
N LEU A 73 -3.03 -13.44 9.51
CA LEU A 73 -2.05 -14.42 9.03
C LEU A 73 -1.56 -15.34 10.16
N ARG A 74 -1.39 -14.82 11.38
CA ARG A 74 -1.03 -15.63 12.55
C ARG A 74 -2.07 -16.70 12.84
N ARG A 75 -3.36 -16.37 12.74
CA ARG A 75 -4.47 -17.32 12.93
C ARG A 75 -4.52 -18.42 11.87
N TRP A 76 -4.03 -18.15 10.67
CA TRP A 76 -3.86 -19.16 9.62
C TRP A 76 -2.58 -20.00 9.76
N GLY A 77 -1.79 -19.78 10.81
CA GLY A 77 -0.57 -20.54 11.04
C GLY A 77 0.59 -20.13 10.13
N VAL A 78 0.55 -18.95 9.52
CA VAL A 78 1.70 -18.43 8.74
C VAL A 78 2.83 -18.07 9.69
N ASP A 79 4.04 -18.56 9.39
CA ASP A 79 5.24 -18.32 10.18
C ASP A 79 5.56 -16.83 10.37
N ALA A 80 6.09 -16.49 11.55
CA ALA A 80 6.42 -15.12 11.90
C ALA A 80 7.37 -14.46 10.88
N GLU A 81 8.43 -15.16 10.49
CA GLU A 81 9.41 -14.67 9.51
C GLU A 81 8.76 -14.29 8.17
N VAL A 82 7.81 -15.10 7.70
CA VAL A 82 7.08 -14.86 6.44
C VAL A 82 6.18 -13.64 6.56
N ARG A 83 5.45 -13.51 7.67
CA ARG A 83 4.59 -12.34 7.93
C ARG A 83 5.44 -11.07 8.02
N ASP A 84 6.50 -11.08 8.80
CA ASP A 84 7.34 -9.91 9.06
C ASP A 84 8.03 -9.44 7.78
N ARG A 85 8.54 -10.38 6.97
CA ARG A 85 9.12 -10.06 5.66
C ARG A 85 8.10 -9.40 4.73
N PHE A 86 6.92 -9.98 4.56
CA PHE A 86 5.97 -9.51 3.55
C PHE A 86 5.15 -8.30 4.01
N LEU A 87 4.72 -8.27 5.27
CA LEU A 87 4.01 -7.13 5.83
C LEU A 87 4.96 -5.96 6.11
N GLY A 88 6.25 -6.23 6.39
CA GLY A 88 7.29 -5.20 6.44
C GLY A 88 7.40 -4.41 5.13
N VAL A 89 7.22 -5.05 3.97
CA VAL A 89 7.17 -4.35 2.68
C VAL A 89 6.01 -3.37 2.59
N ILE A 90 4.84 -3.74 3.12
CA ILE A 90 3.66 -2.86 3.15
C ILE A 90 3.87 -1.71 4.12
N GLY A 91 4.43 -2.00 5.30
CA GLY A 91 4.83 -0.98 6.28
C GLY A 91 5.78 0.05 5.68
N GLY A 92 6.86 -0.40 5.03
CA GLY A 92 7.83 0.49 4.39
C GLY A 92 7.23 1.36 3.28
N ARG A 93 6.30 0.83 2.48
CA ARG A 93 5.58 1.61 1.45
C ARG A 93 4.64 2.65 2.05
N ALA A 94 3.94 2.31 3.13
CA ALA A 94 3.05 3.24 3.82
C ALA A 94 3.85 4.36 4.48
N GLN A 95 4.93 4.03 5.20
CA GLN A 95 5.82 4.99 5.87
C GLN A 95 6.43 5.99 4.88
N THR A 96 7.02 5.51 3.80
CA THR A 96 7.67 6.36 2.78
C THR A 96 6.67 7.03 1.83
N GLY A 97 5.42 6.54 1.78
CA GLY A 97 4.46 6.90 0.74
C GLY A 97 4.88 6.44 -0.67
N ARG A 98 5.94 5.62 -0.81
CA ARG A 98 6.47 5.19 -2.10
C ARG A 98 5.89 3.82 -2.48
N ASN A 99 5.07 3.81 -3.53
CA ASN A 99 4.60 2.60 -4.20
C ASN A 99 5.05 2.60 -5.67
N GLY A 100 4.77 1.53 -6.43
CA GLY A 100 5.20 1.41 -7.82
C GLY A 100 4.74 2.56 -8.71
N ALA A 101 3.47 2.95 -8.61
CA ALA A 101 2.93 4.05 -9.41
C ALA A 101 3.59 5.39 -9.06
N ARG A 102 3.74 5.69 -7.76
CA ARG A 102 4.41 6.92 -7.30
C ARG A 102 5.87 6.97 -7.70
N TRP A 103 6.60 5.86 -7.59
CA TRP A 103 7.99 5.79 -8.02
C TRP A 103 8.11 6.08 -9.52
N GLN A 104 7.30 5.42 -10.37
CA GLN A 104 7.35 5.65 -11.82
C GLN A 104 7.05 7.11 -12.20
N VAL A 105 6.03 7.72 -11.60
CA VAL A 105 5.69 9.14 -11.83
C VAL A 105 6.81 10.06 -11.37
N ALA A 106 7.35 9.83 -10.16
CA ALA A 106 8.43 10.65 -9.60
C ALA A 106 9.73 10.54 -10.43
N THR A 107 10.11 9.34 -10.87
CA THR A 107 11.29 9.11 -11.71
C THR A 107 11.14 9.80 -13.07
N VAL A 108 9.97 9.70 -13.71
CA VAL A 108 9.74 10.42 -14.98
C VAL A 108 9.84 11.93 -14.78
N ALA A 109 9.24 12.47 -13.71
CA ALA A 109 9.34 13.89 -13.40
C ALA A 109 10.80 14.34 -13.19
N ALA A 110 11.55 13.61 -12.36
CA ALA A 110 12.96 13.91 -12.10
C ALA A 110 13.84 13.85 -13.36
N LEU A 111 13.58 12.88 -14.25
CA LEU A 111 14.28 12.76 -15.54
C LEU A 111 13.94 13.91 -16.49
N GLN A 112 12.68 14.38 -16.49
CA GLN A 112 12.26 15.55 -17.27
C GLN A 112 12.88 16.83 -16.72
N ASP A 113 12.93 17.00 -15.40
CA ASP A 113 13.60 18.13 -14.73
C ASP A 113 15.10 18.13 -15.02
N GLY A 114 15.69 16.94 -15.21
CA GLY A 114 17.07 16.74 -15.69
C GLY A 114 17.27 16.99 -17.20
N GLY A 115 16.23 17.39 -17.94
CA GLY A 115 16.32 17.81 -19.33
C GLY A 115 15.91 16.77 -20.38
N LEU A 116 15.46 15.57 -19.98
CA LEU A 116 14.96 14.59 -20.95
C LEU A 116 13.58 14.99 -21.48
N THR A 117 13.33 14.70 -22.76
CA THR A 117 11.97 14.73 -23.30
C THR A 117 11.12 13.64 -22.67
N ARG A 118 9.80 13.82 -22.63
CA ARG A 118 8.89 12.83 -22.02
C ARG A 118 9.04 11.40 -22.59
N PRO A 119 9.15 11.17 -23.91
CA PRO A 119 9.39 9.82 -24.44
C PRO A 119 10.72 9.21 -23.97
N ALA A 120 11.79 10.01 -23.93
CA ALA A 120 13.09 9.55 -23.43
C ALA A 120 13.04 9.23 -21.91
N ALA A 121 12.38 10.08 -21.12
CA ALA A 121 12.19 9.86 -19.69
C ALA A 121 11.38 8.59 -19.39
N LEU A 122 10.34 8.29 -20.19
CA LEU A 122 9.56 7.06 -20.04
C LEU A 122 10.38 5.80 -20.38
N ALA A 123 11.17 5.86 -21.45
CA ALA A 123 12.06 4.76 -21.83
C ALA A 123 13.14 4.50 -20.76
N GLU A 124 13.75 5.57 -20.24
CA GLU A 124 14.75 5.46 -19.17
C GLU A 124 14.15 5.00 -17.85
N MET A 125 12.97 5.48 -17.46
CA MET A 125 12.26 4.99 -16.29
C MET A 125 11.99 3.48 -16.40
N LEU A 126 11.55 3.00 -17.57
CA LEU A 126 11.32 1.57 -17.79
C LEU A 126 12.62 0.76 -17.68
N ARG A 127 13.73 1.28 -18.23
CA ARG A 127 15.05 0.65 -18.11
C ARG A 127 15.45 0.49 -16.64
N ARG A 128 15.37 1.55 -15.83
CA ARG A 128 15.64 1.52 -14.38
C ARG A 128 14.69 0.59 -13.63
N TYR A 129 13.40 0.62 -13.99
CA TYR A 129 12.40 -0.27 -13.41
C TYR A 129 12.77 -1.74 -13.61
N CYS A 130 13.21 -2.11 -14.81
CA CYS A 130 13.66 -3.47 -15.11
C CYS A 130 14.88 -3.86 -14.26
N GLU A 131 15.86 -2.98 -14.08
CA GLU A 131 17.02 -3.24 -13.23
C GLU A 131 16.62 -3.49 -11.77
N HIS A 132 15.80 -2.60 -11.21
CA HIS A 132 15.31 -2.75 -9.84
C HIS A 132 14.39 -3.96 -9.64
N MET A 133 13.60 -4.34 -10.65
CA MET A 133 12.77 -5.54 -10.57
C MET A 133 13.62 -6.80 -10.37
N HIS A 134 14.79 -6.87 -11.02
CA HIS A 134 15.72 -7.99 -10.86
C HIS A 134 16.48 -7.99 -9.53
N SER A 135 16.61 -6.85 -8.84
CA SER A 135 17.26 -6.82 -7.51
C SER A 135 16.41 -7.47 -6.42
N ASN A 136 15.11 -7.68 -6.68
CA ASN A 136 14.14 -8.21 -5.72
C ASN A 136 14.03 -7.35 -4.44
N GLU A 137 14.47 -6.09 -4.49
CA GLU A 137 14.31 -5.15 -3.40
C GLU A 137 12.91 -4.51 -3.43
N PRO A 138 12.35 -4.16 -2.27
CA PRO A 138 11.07 -3.47 -2.22
C PRO A 138 11.12 -2.07 -2.84
N VAL A 139 10.16 -1.71 -3.68
CA VAL A 139 10.10 -0.37 -4.33
C VAL A 139 10.24 0.85 -3.41
N HIS A 140 9.94 0.73 -2.11
CA HIS A 140 10.14 1.82 -1.17
C HIS A 140 11.62 2.10 -0.85
N THR A 141 12.54 1.22 -1.25
CA THR A 141 14.00 1.37 -1.10
C THR A 141 14.69 1.90 -2.35
N TRP A 142 14.01 1.99 -3.50
CA TRP A 142 14.63 2.38 -4.76
C TRP A 142 14.79 3.89 -4.87
N ASP A 143 15.91 4.35 -5.41
CA ASP A 143 16.15 5.76 -5.73
C ASP A 143 15.32 6.20 -6.95
N THR A 144 15.07 7.51 -7.06
CA THR A 144 14.35 8.14 -8.17
C THR A 144 15.31 8.84 -9.12
#